data_AF-A0A2J6HPS4-F1
#
_entry.id   AF-A0A2J6HPS4-F1
#
_cell.length_a   1.000
_cell.length_b   1.000
_cell.length_c   1.000
_cell.angle_alpha   90.00
_cell.angle_beta   90.00
_cell.angle_gamma   90.00
#
_symmetry.space_group_name_H-M   'P 1'
#
loop_
_entity.id
_entity.type
_entity.pdbx_description
1 polymer ?
#
loop_
_entity_poly.entity_id
_entity_poly.type
_entity_poly.pdbx_seq_one_letter_code
_entity_poly.pdbx_strand_id
1 'polypeptide(L)'
;MIIIAGAGHTQSEKYLFDEDKHCFHCNNTSRWILQKTRHFITLFFLPVAPYKTEYTLYCPICGNSVKLDKEKYDQMKRAGSQAFK
;
A
#
# COMPACT_ATOMS: atom_id res chain seq x y z
N MET A 1 11.88 22.19 2.72
CA MET A 1 13.34 22.03 2.64
C MET A 1 13.63 21.15 1.44
N ILE A 2 14.31 21.68 0.42
CA ILE A 2 14.58 20.99 -0.84
C ILE A 2 15.83 20.15 -0.63
N ILE A 3 15.68 18.83 -0.56
CA ILE A 3 16.80 17.89 -0.45
C ILE A 3 17.25 17.54 -1.86
N ILE A 4 18.46 17.95 -2.20
CA ILE A 4 19.19 17.57 -3.40
C ILE A 4 19.72 16.15 -3.16
N ALA A 5 18.89 15.14 -3.43
CA ALA A 5 19.30 13.74 -3.54
C ALA A 5 18.19 13.01 -4.29
N GLY A 6 18.54 12.26 -5.35
CA GLY A 6 17.61 11.53 -6.21
C GLY A 6 16.86 10.42 -5.48
N ALA A 7 15.81 10.79 -4.74
CA ALA A 7 14.83 9.88 -4.18
C ALA A 7 13.48 10.23 -4.80
N GLY A 8 13.02 9.40 -5.74
CA GLY A 8 11.71 9.56 -6.38
C GLY A 8 10.61 9.75 -5.33
N HIS A 9 9.67 10.64 -5.60
CA HIS A 9 8.53 10.83 -4.71
C HIS A 9 7.68 9.55 -4.69
N THR A 10 7.58 8.91 -3.53
CA THR A 10 6.71 7.75 -3.32
C THR A 10 5.54 8.17 -2.44
N GLN A 11 4.31 8.00 -2.93
CA GLN A 11 3.10 8.19 -2.15
C GLN A 11 2.54 6.83 -1.75
N SER A 12 2.45 6.56 -0.46
CA SER A 12 1.81 5.35 0.08
C SER A 12 0.46 5.68 0.72
N GLU A 13 -0.59 5.03 0.24
CA GLU A 13 -1.93 5.07 0.83
C GLU A 13 -2.17 3.73 1.54
N LYS A 14 -2.53 3.77 2.82
CA LYS A 14 -2.81 2.58 3.63
C LYS A 14 -4.29 2.52 4.00
N TYR A 15 -4.87 1.33 3.93
CA TYR A 15 -6.24 1.05 4.32
C TYR A 15 -6.26 -0.18 5.23
N LEU A 16 -7.02 -0.14 6.31
CA LEU A 16 -7.32 -1.32 7.13
C LEU A 16 -8.50 -2.05 6.52
N PHE A 17 -8.43 -3.38 6.49
CA PHE A 17 -9.61 -4.19 6.32
C PHE A 17 -10.58 -3.96 7.49
N ASP A 18 -11.87 -3.92 7.18
CA ASP A 18 -12.93 -3.84 8.20
C ASP A 18 -13.05 -5.18 8.94
N GLU A 19 -12.90 -6.28 8.20
CA GLU A 19 -12.97 -7.63 8.74
C GLU A 19 -11.60 -8.19 9.14
N ASP A 20 -11.64 -8.96 10.22
CA ASP A 20 -10.52 -9.71 10.74
C ASP A 20 -10.24 -10.95 9.88
N LYS A 21 -9.03 -11.03 9.32
CA LYS A 21 -8.62 -12.15 8.48
C LYS A 21 -7.50 -12.94 9.14
N HIS A 22 -7.65 -14.25 9.18
CA HIS A 22 -6.66 -15.15 9.73
C HIS A 22 -5.37 -15.18 8.87
N CYS A 23 -4.22 -15.06 9.52
CA CYS A 23 -2.91 -15.17 8.87
C CYS A 23 -2.31 -16.56 9.09
N PHE A 24 -2.14 -17.32 8.01
CA PHE A 24 -1.53 -18.66 8.07
C PHE A 24 -0.02 -18.66 8.44
N HIS A 25 0.65 -17.50 8.41
CA HIS A 25 2.07 -17.42 8.76
C HIS A 25 2.30 -17.26 10.27
N CYS A 26 1.54 -16.39 10.94
CA CYS A 26 1.67 -16.18 12.39
C CYS A 26 0.54 -16.82 13.20
N ASN A 27 -0.39 -17.50 12.54
CA ASN A 27 -1.57 -18.14 13.14
C ASN A 27 -2.41 -17.19 14.01
N ASN A 28 -2.40 -15.90 13.69
CA ASN A 28 -3.17 -14.87 14.38
C ASN A 28 -4.25 -14.31 13.46
N THR A 29 -5.36 -13.90 14.06
CA THR A 29 -6.43 -13.18 13.37
C THR A 29 -6.22 -11.68 13.56
N SER A 30 -6.18 -10.93 12.48
CA SER A 30 -5.96 -9.48 12.52
C SER A 30 -6.57 -8.79 11.32
N ARG A 31 -6.79 -7.49 11.42
CA ARG A 31 -7.11 -6.63 10.27
C ARG A 31 -5.88 -6.46 9.40
N TRP A 32 -5.94 -6.97 8.17
CA TRP A 32 -4.84 -6.82 7.22
C TRP A 32 -4.79 -5.39 6.67
N ILE A 33 -3.60 -4.96 6.26
CA ILE A 33 -3.39 -3.61 5.74
C ILE A 33 -3.19 -3.67 4.22
N LEU A 34 -4.07 -2.99 3.51
CA LEU A 34 -4.00 -2.75 2.08
C LEU A 34 -3.16 -1.50 1.82
N GLN A 35 -2.02 -1.64 1.16
CA GLN A 35 -1.12 -0.55 0.83
C GLN A 35 -1.05 -0.35 -0.68
N LYS A 36 -1.29 0.88 -1.13
CA LYS A 36 -1.04 1.33 -2.50
C LYS A 36 0.14 2.28 -2.52
N THR A 37 1.20 1.89 -3.21
CA THR A 37 2.43 2.66 -3.32
C THR A 37 2.58 3.17 -4.75
N ARG A 38 2.56 4.48 -4.94
CA ARG A 38 2.75 5.13 -6.25
C ARG A 38 4.12 5.76 -6.29
N HIS A 39 4.93 5.35 -7.24
CA HIS A 39 6.24 5.93 -7.50
C HIS A 39 6.12 6.95 -8.63
N PHE A 40 6.55 8.17 -8.35
CA PHE A 40 6.53 9.29 -9.29
C PHE A 40 7.90 9.52 -9.88
N ILE A 41 7.92 9.74 -11.19
CA ILE A 41 9.11 10.24 -11.85
C ILE A 41 9.21 11.74 -11.56
N THR A 42 10.41 12.15 -11.16
CA THR A 42 10.69 13.55 -10.85
C THR A 42 11.48 14.14 -12.01
N LEU A 43 11.05 15.29 -12.51
CA LEU A 43 11.76 16.06 -13.53
C LEU A 43 11.92 17.47 -12.98
N PHE A 44 13.16 17.97 -12.91
CA PHE A 44 13.46 19.28 -12.31
C PHE A 44 12.84 19.46 -10.91
N PHE A 45 12.92 18.43 -10.06
CA PHE A 45 12.36 18.43 -8.70
C PHE A 45 10.82 18.51 -8.62
N LEU A 46 10.10 18.48 -9.75
CA LEU A 46 8.64 18.36 -9.77
C LEU A 46 8.24 16.90 -10.05
N PRO A 47 7.37 16.28 -9.22
CA PRO A 47 6.78 14.99 -9.56
C PRO A 47 5.82 15.18 -10.74
N VAL A 48 6.18 14.70 -11.93
CA VAL A 48 5.42 14.96 -13.17
C VAL A 48 4.39 13.87 -13.44
N ALA A 49 4.76 12.60 -13.28
CA ALA A 49 3.87 11.48 -13.57
C ALA A 49 4.16 10.26 -12.69
N PRO A 50 3.13 9.48 -12.28
CA PRO A 50 3.34 8.18 -11.66
C PRO A 50 3.80 7.17 -12.72
N TYR A 51 4.97 6.57 -12.56
CA TYR A 51 5.47 5.54 -13.51
C TYR A 51 5.19 4.12 -13.02
N LYS A 52 5.02 3.92 -11.70
CA LYS A 52 4.78 2.59 -11.13
C LYS A 52 3.78 2.68 -9.99
N THR A 53 2.79 1.80 -10.01
CA THR A 53 1.86 1.63 -8.88
C THR A 53 1.92 0.19 -8.40
N GLU A 54 2.23 0.02 -7.12
CA GLU A 54 2.31 -1.28 -6.46
C GLU A 54 1.17 -1.41 -5.46
N TYR A 55 0.46 -2.52 -5.52
CA TYR A 55 -0.59 -2.87 -4.57
C TYR A 55 -0.10 -4.04 -3.74
N THR A 56 -0.13 -3.87 -2.42
CA THR A 56 0.39 -4.86 -1.48
C THR A 56 -0.57 -5.00 -0.32
N LEU A 57 -0.78 -6.23 0.11
CA LEU A 57 -1.54 -6.56 1.31
C LEU A 57 -0.55 -7.10 2.33
N TYR A 58 -0.45 -6.49 3.50
CA TYR A 58 0.48 -6.95 4.53
C TYR A 58 -0.19 -7.19 5.87
N CYS A 59 0.31 -8.20 6.59
CA CYS A 59 -0.11 -8.51 7.95
C CYS A 59 0.62 -7.56 8.93
N PRO A 60 -0.11 -6.84 9.80
CA PRO A 60 0.51 -5.92 10.77
C PRO A 60 1.29 -6.62 11.89
N ILE A 61 1.05 -7.92 12.11
CA ILE A 61 1.67 -8.68 13.22
C ILE A 61 3.03 -9.23 12.80
N CYS A 62 3.09 -9.97 11.69
CA CYS A 62 4.32 -10.65 11.26
C CYS A 62 5.02 -9.98 10.07
N GLY A 63 4.40 -8.97 9.44
CA GLY A 63 4.96 -8.30 8.27
C GLY A 63 4.84 -9.09 6.96
N ASN A 64 4.14 -10.23 6.96
CA ASN A 64 3.92 -10.99 5.72
C ASN A 64 3.20 -10.14 4.68
N SER A 65 3.78 -9.97 3.50
CA SER A 65 3.25 -9.12 2.42
C SER A 65 2.97 -9.90 1.15
N VAL A 66 1.81 -9.67 0.55
CA VAL A 66 1.36 -10.29 -0.69
C VAL A 66 1.14 -9.20 -1.73
N LYS A 67 1.77 -9.32 -2.90
CA LYS A 67 1.52 -8.41 -4.03
C LYS A 67 0.14 -8.71 -4.62
N LEU A 68 -0.62 -7.66 -4.85
CA LEU A 68 -1.95 -7.73 -5.44
C LEU A 68 -1.97 -7.07 -6.82
N ASP A 69 -2.84 -7.55 -7.68
CA ASP A 69 -3.23 -6.86 -8.90
C ASP A 69 -4.17 -5.70 -8.58
N LYS A 70 -4.23 -4.74 -9.50
CA LYS A 70 -5.11 -3.56 -9.37
C LYS A 70 -6.57 -3.95 -9.16
N GLU A 71 -7.06 -4.94 -9.91
CA GLU A 71 -8.47 -5.38 -9.84
C GLU A 71 -8.81 -5.98 -8.47
N LYS A 72 -7.94 -6.85 -7.94
CA LYS A 72 -8.10 -7.43 -6.60
C LYS A 72 -8.04 -6.36 -5.52
N TYR A 73 -7.12 -5.40 -5.65
CA TYR A 73 -7.02 -4.27 -4.73
C TYR A 73 -8.31 -3.44 -4.72
N ASP A 74 -8.85 -3.08 -5.89
CA ASP A 74 -10.06 -2.27 -5.99
C ASP A 74 -11.29 -3.04 -5.47
N GLN A 75 -11.36 -4.36 -5.70
CA GLN A 75 -12.40 -5.21 -5.12
C GLN A 75 -12.32 -5.23 -3.58
N MET A 76 -11.13 -5.48 -3.03
CA MET A 76 -10.89 -5.47 -1.59
C MET A 76 -11.18 -4.10 -0.96
N LYS A 77 -10.82 -3.03 -1.67
CA LYS A 77 -11.07 -1.67 -1.22
C LYS A 77 -12.57 -1.38 -1.10
N ARG A 78 -13.36 -1.85 -2.07
CA ARG A 78 -14.83 -1.72 -2.09
C ARG A 78 -15.54 -2.65 -1.12
N ALA A 79 -14.99 -3.85 -0.87
CA ALA A 79 -15.60 -4.88 -0.03
C ALA A 79 -15.72 -4.46 1.45
N GLY A 80 -14.84 -3.56 1.92
CA GLY A 80 -14.88 -3.08 3.30
C GLY A 80 -13.48 -2.76 3.78
N SER A 81 -12.94 -1.62 3.34
CA SER A 81 -11.66 -1.11 3.85
C SER A 81 -11.78 0.33 4.29
N GLN A 82 -11.27 0.62 5.49
CA GLN A 82 -11.27 1.95 6.09
C GLN A 82 -9.90 2.59 5.88
N ALA A 83 -9.86 3.92 5.69
CA ALA A 83 -8.59 4.63 5.60
C ALA A 83 -7.80 4.45 6.91
N PHE A 84 -6.53 4.05 6.80
CA PHE A 84 -5.63 3.99 7.95
C PHE A 84 -5.30 5.42 8.37
N LYS A 85 -5.94 5.89 9.44
CA LYS A 85 -5.73 7.23 10.01
C LYS A 85 -4.70 7.20 11.14
#